data_AF-A0ABD1RWR8-F1
#
_entry.id   AF-A0ABD1RWR8-F1
#
_cell.length_a   1.000
_cell.length_b   1.000
_cell.length_c   1.000
_cell.angle_alpha   90.00
_cell.angle_beta   90.00
_cell.angle_gamma   90.00
#
_symmetry.space_group_name_H-M   'P 1'
#
loop_
_entity.id
_entity.type
_entity.pdbx_description
1 polymer ?
#
loop_
_entity_poly.entity_id
_entity_poly.type
_entity_poly.pdbx_seq_one_letter_code
_entity_poly.pdbx_strand_id
1 'polypeptide(L)'
;MTDRICEESASHGDDRIWHILTKPFAWARHALAWFGFTIFFHKLEKVIKEIDSIKKRMEKIKDESDFHDQQQQTKSTLHVGSSRNDPGGKGVVVGFDDDMLEIKTRLTRGSSDLQTVALVGMGGIGKTTLAQKVYDDAFIEYHFDIRAWVTVSQNYNLQEILLGLLDCTKKLSNEMHNESIDKLVELLYKTLKGTRYLIVMDDVWDTKFWDDASVKSAFPNDKNGSRIMLTTREEKVAFSANSCPPLHRMRFLDEEDSWKLFCGKVFGEDCCPPELVEIGTKIVQHCKGLPLAIVVIGGLLSKLTRTQHEWRNVAENLSLVITSNDERYSNILSLSHNNLPHHLKWCFL
;
A
#
# COMPACT_ATOMS: atom_id res chain seq x y z
N MET A 1 77.22 34.14 -14.13
CA MET A 1 78.15 35.04 -14.84
C MET A 1 77.68 35.06 -16.27
N THR A 2 76.94 36.02 -16.80
CA THR A 2 76.64 37.41 -16.45
C THR A 2 75.47 37.77 -17.38
N ASP A 3 74.34 38.19 -16.83
CA ASP A 3 73.82 39.56 -16.92
C ASP A 3 73.87 40.21 -18.31
N ARG A 4 72.69 40.64 -18.79
CA ARG A 4 72.17 42.03 -18.64
C ARG A 4 71.33 42.41 -19.88
N ILE A 5 70.07 42.84 -19.74
CA ILE A 5 69.55 44.24 -19.85
C ILE A 5 68.04 44.07 -20.18
N CYS A 6 67.03 44.79 -19.66
CA CYS A 6 66.89 45.87 -18.68
C CYS A 6 65.42 45.99 -18.21
N GLU A 7 65.27 46.51 -16.98
CA GLU A 7 64.28 47.48 -16.44
C GLU A 7 62.77 47.15 -16.57
N GLU A 8 62.05 46.78 -15.50
CA GLU A 8 61.61 47.56 -14.32
C GLU A 8 60.64 48.72 -14.67
N SER A 9 59.35 48.55 -14.33
CA SER A 9 58.52 49.53 -13.61
C SER A 9 57.12 48.98 -13.28
N ALA A 10 56.83 48.97 -11.98
CA ALA A 10 55.54 49.00 -11.27
C ALA A 10 54.40 49.76 -12.00
N SER A 11 53.11 49.61 -11.78
CA SER A 11 52.23 48.87 -10.86
C SER A 11 50.77 49.19 -11.28
N HIS A 12 49.80 48.44 -10.75
CA HIS A 12 48.36 48.73 -10.70
C HIS A 12 47.51 48.66 -12.00
N GLY A 13 46.60 47.68 -12.01
CA GLY A 13 45.41 47.59 -12.86
C GLY A 13 45.08 46.13 -13.16
N ASP A 14 43.84 45.62 -13.16
CA ASP A 14 42.53 46.07 -12.71
C ASP A 14 41.70 44.75 -12.75
N ASP A 15 41.09 44.34 -11.64
CA ASP A 15 40.32 43.08 -11.49
C ASP A 15 38.96 43.13 -12.23
N ARG A 16 38.97 43.44 -13.53
CA ARG A 16 37.76 43.63 -14.35
C ARG A 16 37.73 42.89 -15.69
N ILE A 17 38.52 41.82 -15.86
CA ILE A 17 38.45 41.00 -17.08
C ILE A 17 37.70 39.67 -16.88
N TRP A 18 37.38 39.28 -15.64
CA TRP A 18 36.62 38.04 -15.38
C TRP A 18 35.08 38.15 -15.43
N HIS A 19 34.52 39.34 -15.71
CA HIS A 19 33.06 39.55 -15.66
C HIS A 19 32.32 39.60 -17.00
N ILE A 20 32.97 39.39 -18.16
CA ILE A 20 32.34 39.61 -19.48
C ILE A 20 32.18 38.33 -20.34
N LEU A 21 32.44 37.11 -19.84
CA LEU A 21 32.27 35.88 -20.65
C LEU A 21 31.24 34.86 -20.15
N THR A 22 30.37 35.18 -19.18
CA THR A 22 29.39 34.21 -18.62
C THR A 22 27.92 34.52 -18.89
N LYS A 23 27.57 35.32 -19.91
CA LYS A 23 26.17 35.72 -20.17
C LYS A 23 25.44 35.19 -21.43
N PRO A 24 25.98 34.37 -22.37
CA PRO A 24 25.18 33.93 -23.50
C PRO A 24 24.57 32.52 -23.39
N PHE A 25 24.59 31.81 -22.24
CA PHE A 25 24.08 30.41 -22.17
C PHE A 25 22.78 30.19 -21.39
N ALA A 26 22.23 31.22 -20.73
CA ALA A 26 20.98 31.08 -19.97
C ALA A 26 19.75 30.85 -20.88
N TRP A 27 19.72 31.47 -22.06
CA TRP A 27 18.63 31.29 -23.03
C TRP A 27 18.64 29.90 -23.68
N ALA A 28 19.81 29.27 -23.85
CA ALA A 28 19.92 27.91 -24.38
C ALA A 28 19.41 26.85 -23.39
N ARG A 29 19.64 27.02 -22.08
CA ARG A 29 19.05 26.16 -21.03
C ARG A 29 17.53 26.30 -20.95
N HIS A 30 17.01 27.52 -21.08
CA HIS A 30 15.56 27.75 -21.14
C HIS A 30 14.95 27.18 -22.43
N ALA A 31 15.62 27.32 -23.58
CA ALA A 31 15.16 26.75 -24.85
C ALA A 31 15.18 25.21 -24.84
N LEU A 32 16.21 24.58 -24.27
CA LEU A 32 16.28 23.12 -24.11
C LEU A 32 15.27 22.59 -23.09
N ALA A 33 15.01 23.33 -22.00
CA ALA A 33 13.94 23.01 -21.07
C ALA A 33 12.55 23.17 -21.72
N TRP A 34 12.37 24.17 -22.59
CA TRP A 34 11.12 24.38 -23.34
C TRP A 34 10.94 23.33 -24.42
N PHE A 35 11.98 22.95 -25.17
CA PHE A 35 11.95 21.83 -26.12
C PHE A 35 11.69 20.49 -25.41
N GLY A 36 12.31 20.26 -24.25
CA GLY A 36 12.05 19.09 -23.40
C GLY A 36 10.60 19.07 -22.89
N PHE A 37 10.06 20.23 -22.52
CA PHE A 37 8.65 20.42 -22.14
C PHE A 37 7.71 20.19 -23.32
N THR A 38 8.03 20.67 -24.53
CA THR A 38 7.22 20.44 -25.74
C THR A 38 7.22 18.97 -26.16
N ILE A 39 8.36 18.28 -26.09
CA ILE A 39 8.46 16.84 -26.39
C ILE A 39 7.74 16.01 -25.32
N PHE A 40 7.83 16.42 -24.05
CA PHE A 40 7.07 15.84 -22.94
C PHE A 40 5.56 16.03 -23.13
N PHE A 41 5.10 17.24 -23.45
CA PHE A 41 3.70 17.54 -23.77
C PHE A 41 3.20 16.73 -24.97
N HIS A 42 4.01 16.58 -26.03
CA HIS A 42 3.65 15.78 -27.20
C HIS A 42 3.52 14.28 -26.88
N LYS A 43 4.37 13.76 -25.98
CA LYS A 43 4.23 12.39 -25.45
C LYS A 43 3.01 12.25 -24.54
N LEU A 44 2.68 13.28 -23.76
CA LEU A 44 1.50 13.33 -22.88
C LEU A 44 0.20 13.38 -23.72
N GLU A 45 0.18 14.12 -24.82
CA GLU A 45 -0.92 14.10 -25.80
C GLU A 45 -1.11 12.73 -26.45
N LYS A 46 -0.02 11.99 -26.69
CA LYS A 46 -0.10 10.63 -27.25
C LYS A 46 -0.75 9.65 -26.26
N VAL A 47 -0.37 9.73 -24.98
CA VAL A 47 -1.00 8.93 -23.90
C VAL A 47 -2.46 9.33 -23.68
N ILE A 48 -2.79 10.63 -23.77
CA ILE A 48 -4.18 11.10 -23.69
C ILE A 48 -5.01 10.53 -24.85
N LYS A 49 -4.48 10.54 -26.08
CA LYS A 49 -5.17 9.97 -27.26
C LYS A 49 -5.37 8.47 -27.17
N GLU A 50 -4.41 7.74 -26.59
CA GLU A 50 -4.56 6.29 -26.35
C GLU A 50 -5.65 5.99 -25.31
N ILE A 51 -5.76 6.82 -24.27
CA ILE A 51 -6.78 6.67 -23.23
C ILE A 51 -8.17 7.07 -23.73
N ASP A 52 -8.30 8.13 -24.52
CA ASP A 52 -9.55 8.49 -25.19
C ASP A 52 -9.99 7.42 -26.20
N SER A 53 -9.02 6.75 -26.87
CA SER A 53 -9.31 5.62 -27.75
C SER A 53 -9.78 4.39 -26.97
N ILE A 54 -9.30 4.16 -25.75
CA ILE A 54 -9.76 3.08 -24.87
C ILE A 54 -11.17 3.41 -24.34
N LYS A 55 -11.41 4.66 -23.92
CA LYS A 55 -12.72 5.13 -23.45
C LYS A 55 -13.80 4.98 -24.54
N LYS A 56 -13.52 5.40 -25.77
CA LYS A 56 -14.44 5.23 -26.91
C LYS A 56 -14.71 3.76 -27.27
N ARG A 57 -13.74 2.87 -27.05
CA ARG A 57 -13.94 1.42 -27.23
C ARG A 57 -14.82 0.85 -26.11
N MET A 58 -14.66 1.31 -24.87
CA MET A 58 -15.51 0.91 -23.74
C MET A 58 -16.95 1.44 -23.87
N GLU A 59 -17.14 2.66 -24.37
CA GLU A 59 -18.48 3.23 -24.63
C GLU A 59 -19.20 2.47 -25.76
N LYS A 60 -18.49 2.09 -26.84
CA LYS A 60 -19.06 1.23 -27.88
C LYS A 60 -19.46 -0.17 -27.38
N ILE A 61 -18.67 -0.77 -26.49
CA ILE A 61 -19.00 -2.06 -25.88
C ILE A 61 -20.23 -1.93 -24.97
N LYS A 62 -20.41 -0.78 -24.33
CA LYS A 62 -21.59 -0.47 -23.49
C LYS A 62 -22.85 -0.25 -24.33
N ASP A 63 -22.74 0.48 -25.44
CA ASP A 63 -23.86 0.71 -26.36
C ASP A 63 -24.26 -0.58 -27.13
N GLU A 64 -23.32 -1.49 -27.40
CA GLU A 64 -23.61 -2.81 -27.98
C GLU A 64 -24.24 -3.79 -26.96
N SER A 65 -23.97 -3.62 -25.65
CA SER A 65 -24.65 -4.38 -24.60
C SER A 65 -26.05 -3.86 -24.27
N ASP A 66 -26.34 -2.58 -24.51
CA ASP A 66 -27.65 -1.96 -24.24
C ASP A 66 -28.73 -2.33 -25.28
N PHE A 67 -28.36 -2.94 -26.42
CA PHE A 67 -29.34 -3.42 -27.41
C PHE A 67 -29.93 -4.80 -27.11
N HIS A 68 -29.39 -5.54 -26.14
CA HIS A 68 -29.81 -6.93 -25.88
C HIS A 68 -30.62 -7.15 -24.59
N ASP A 69 -30.87 -6.12 -23.78
CA ASP A 69 -31.44 -6.30 -22.43
C ASP A 69 -32.69 -5.45 -22.12
N GLN A 70 -33.54 -5.20 -23.12
CA GLN A 70 -34.94 -4.81 -22.89
C GLN A 70 -35.87 -6.02 -22.93
N GLN A 71 -35.69 -6.97 -22.01
CA GLN A 71 -36.77 -7.79 -21.44
C GLN A 71 -36.27 -8.64 -20.26
N GLN A 72 -36.19 -8.04 -19.06
CA GLN A 72 -36.80 -8.56 -17.81
C GLN A 72 -36.40 -7.70 -16.60
N GLN A 73 -37.40 -7.09 -15.96
CA GLN A 73 -37.26 -6.37 -14.70
C GLN A 73 -37.21 -7.34 -13.49
N THR A 74 -36.65 -6.81 -12.39
CA THR A 74 -36.80 -7.16 -10.96
C THR A 74 -35.73 -8.04 -10.32
N LYS A 75 -34.74 -7.39 -9.68
CA LYS A 75 -34.38 -7.55 -8.25
C LYS A 75 -33.19 -6.65 -7.89
N SER A 76 -33.44 -5.68 -7.01
CA SER A 76 -32.41 -4.91 -6.32
C SER A 76 -31.59 -5.83 -5.41
N THR A 77 -30.35 -6.09 -5.80
CA THR A 77 -29.38 -6.84 -4.99
C THR A 77 -28.22 -5.90 -4.69
N LEU A 78 -28.09 -5.50 -3.43
CA LEU A 78 -26.89 -4.85 -2.92
C LEU A 78 -25.79 -5.91 -2.85
N HIS A 79 -25.00 -6.01 -3.91
CA HIS A 79 -23.74 -6.76 -3.91
C HIS A 79 -22.71 -5.97 -3.11
N VAL A 80 -22.56 -6.31 -1.82
CA VAL A 80 -21.36 -6.00 -1.06
C VAL A 80 -20.27 -6.96 -1.53
N GLY A 81 -19.17 -6.40 -2.01
CA GLY A 81 -18.16 -7.10 -2.79
C GLY A 81 -17.45 -8.22 -2.03
N SER A 82 -17.61 -9.44 -2.53
CA SER A 82 -16.51 -10.40 -2.53
C SER A 82 -15.36 -9.74 -3.30
N SER A 83 -14.26 -9.43 -2.61
CA SER A 83 -13.00 -9.01 -3.22
C SER A 83 -12.51 -10.16 -4.10
N ARG A 84 -12.99 -10.18 -5.35
CA ARG A 84 -12.46 -11.02 -6.41
C ARG A 84 -11.11 -10.45 -6.76
N ASN A 85 -10.08 -11.16 -6.33
CA ASN A 85 -8.72 -11.02 -6.80
C ASN A 85 -8.71 -10.88 -8.32
N ASP A 86 -8.00 -9.86 -8.79
CA ASP A 86 -7.46 -9.81 -10.14
C ASP A 86 -6.66 -11.10 -10.40
N PRO A 87 -7.02 -11.93 -11.41
CA PRO A 87 -6.31 -13.17 -11.69
C PRO A 87 -4.88 -12.95 -12.23
N GLY A 88 -4.44 -11.70 -12.44
CA GLY A 88 -3.17 -11.35 -13.09
C GLY A 88 -2.03 -10.85 -12.19
N GLY A 89 -2.22 -10.71 -10.87
CA GLY A 89 -1.22 -10.09 -10.01
C GLY A 89 -1.04 -10.79 -8.68
N LYS A 90 -0.28 -11.90 -8.63
CA LYS A 90 0.28 -12.36 -7.35
C LYS A 90 1.22 -11.26 -6.87
N GLY A 91 0.73 -10.39 -5.98
CA GLY A 91 1.55 -9.35 -5.36
C GLY A 91 2.80 -10.00 -4.76
N VAL A 92 3.97 -9.52 -5.15
CA VAL A 92 5.25 -9.98 -4.60
C VAL A 92 5.25 -9.63 -3.11
N VAL A 93 5.32 -10.66 -2.27
CA VAL A 93 5.42 -10.54 -0.81
C VAL A 93 6.76 -11.11 -0.40
N VAL A 94 7.52 -10.34 0.38
CA VAL A 94 8.89 -10.65 0.81
C VAL A 94 9.07 -10.21 2.26
N GLY A 95 10.03 -10.82 2.96
CA GLY A 95 10.44 -10.43 4.31
C GLY A 95 9.46 -10.76 5.43
N PHE A 96 8.49 -11.62 5.18
CA PHE A 96 7.47 -12.03 6.17
C PHE A 96 7.61 -13.48 6.64
N ASP A 97 8.61 -14.23 6.19
CA ASP A 97 8.68 -15.68 6.47
C ASP A 97 8.78 -15.98 7.98
N ASP A 98 9.65 -15.28 8.69
CA ASP A 98 9.81 -15.41 10.14
C ASP A 98 8.57 -14.94 10.90
N ASP A 99 8.02 -13.78 10.52
CA ASP A 99 6.84 -13.20 11.17
C ASP A 99 5.62 -14.10 10.97
N MET A 100 5.47 -14.68 9.77
CA MET A 100 4.41 -15.64 9.44
C MET A 100 4.56 -16.91 10.29
N LEU A 101 5.77 -17.43 10.45
CA LEU A 101 6.01 -18.59 11.30
C LEU A 101 5.68 -18.31 12.77
N GLU A 102 6.06 -17.14 13.28
CA GLU A 102 5.76 -16.71 14.65
C GLU A 102 4.24 -16.62 14.88
N ILE A 103 3.53 -15.91 14.00
CA ILE A 103 2.08 -15.72 14.12
C ILE A 103 1.36 -17.07 14.00
N LYS A 104 1.72 -17.92 13.03
CA LYS A 104 1.13 -19.26 12.90
C LYS A 104 1.33 -20.09 14.17
N THR A 105 2.50 -20.01 14.78
CA THR A 105 2.79 -20.71 16.03
C THR A 105 1.90 -20.21 17.16
N ARG A 106 1.70 -18.89 17.28
CA ARG A 106 0.84 -18.28 18.32
C ARG A 106 -0.64 -18.56 18.10
N LEU A 107 -1.07 -18.66 16.84
CA LEU A 107 -2.45 -19.00 16.51
C LEU A 107 -2.77 -20.47 16.79
N THR A 108 -1.82 -21.38 16.58
CA THR A 108 -2.10 -22.84 16.62
C THR A 108 -1.57 -23.57 17.85
N ARG A 109 -0.74 -22.92 18.67
CA ARG A 109 -0.18 -23.47 19.91
C ARG A 109 -0.53 -22.58 21.11
N GLY A 110 -0.14 -23.04 22.30
CA GLY A 110 -0.29 -22.29 23.55
C GLY A 110 -1.57 -22.63 24.32
N SER A 111 -2.17 -21.61 24.95
CA SER A 111 -3.36 -21.82 25.78
C SER A 111 -4.53 -22.32 24.96
N SER A 112 -5.34 -23.17 25.57
CA SER A 112 -6.64 -23.57 25.03
C SER A 112 -7.68 -22.45 25.15
N ASP A 113 -7.47 -21.47 26.02
CA ASP A 113 -8.35 -20.31 26.16
C ASP A 113 -8.40 -19.48 24.87
N LEU A 114 -9.50 -18.74 24.69
CA LEU A 114 -9.62 -17.71 23.67
C LEU A 114 -8.51 -16.67 23.87
N GLN A 115 -7.68 -16.49 22.84
CA GLN A 115 -6.59 -15.53 22.85
C GLN A 115 -6.61 -14.62 21.62
N THR A 116 -6.14 -13.40 21.83
CA THR A 116 -6.02 -12.38 20.79
C THR A 116 -4.55 -12.13 20.49
N VAL A 117 -4.21 -12.18 19.20
CA VAL A 117 -2.89 -11.85 18.65
C VAL A 117 -3.01 -10.51 17.92
N ALA A 118 -2.39 -9.47 18.46
CA ALA A 118 -2.41 -8.15 17.83
C ALA A 118 -1.12 -7.88 17.03
N LEU A 119 -1.29 -7.42 15.79
CA LEU A 119 -0.25 -6.91 14.90
C LEU A 119 -0.31 -5.40 14.89
N VAL A 120 0.79 -4.75 15.27
CA VAL A 120 0.87 -3.29 15.36
C VAL A 120 1.99 -2.73 14.49
N GLY A 121 1.74 -1.57 13.89
CA GLY A 121 2.73 -0.85 13.10
C GLY A 121 2.10 0.26 12.28
N MET A 122 2.94 1.15 11.74
CA MET A 122 2.47 2.30 10.98
C MET A 122 1.68 1.94 9.71
N GLY A 123 1.02 2.93 9.10
CA GLY A 123 0.34 2.77 7.80
C GLY A 123 1.32 2.32 6.71
N GLY A 124 0.88 1.41 5.83
CA GLY A 124 1.69 0.95 4.69
C GLY A 124 2.83 -0.03 5.03
N ILE A 125 2.98 -0.45 6.29
CA ILE A 125 4.00 -1.42 6.72
C ILE A 125 3.68 -2.87 6.35
N GLY A 126 2.43 -3.16 5.92
CA GLY A 126 2.03 -4.51 5.49
C GLY A 126 1.32 -5.37 6.52
N LYS A 127 0.76 -4.81 7.60
CA LYS A 127 -0.05 -5.54 8.60
C LYS A 127 -1.15 -6.41 7.98
N THR A 128 -2.03 -5.80 7.19
CA THR A 128 -3.12 -6.47 6.48
C THR A 128 -2.59 -7.54 5.55
N THR A 129 -1.47 -7.27 4.86
CA THR A 129 -0.82 -8.24 3.96
C THR A 129 -0.31 -9.47 4.71
N LEU A 130 0.35 -9.28 5.86
CA LEU A 130 0.83 -10.39 6.70
C LEU A 130 -0.35 -11.18 7.29
N ALA A 131 -1.36 -10.50 7.82
CA ALA A 131 -2.57 -11.13 8.35
C ALA A 131 -3.29 -11.94 7.26
N GLN A 132 -3.40 -11.42 6.04
CA GLN A 132 -4.00 -12.13 4.91
C GLN A 132 -3.20 -13.38 4.54
N LYS A 133 -1.87 -13.29 4.47
CA LYS A 133 -0.99 -14.44 4.19
C LYS A 133 -1.14 -15.55 5.22
N VAL A 134 -1.23 -15.20 6.50
CA VAL A 134 -1.49 -16.16 7.58
C VAL A 134 -2.89 -16.74 7.45
N TYR A 135 -3.89 -15.91 7.18
CA TYR A 135 -5.28 -16.34 7.05
C TYR A 135 -5.46 -17.34 5.91
N ASP A 136 -4.83 -17.11 4.75
CA ASP A 136 -4.90 -17.96 3.55
C ASP A 136 -3.96 -19.18 3.61
N ASP A 137 -3.16 -19.33 4.66
CA ASP A 137 -2.24 -20.46 4.80
C ASP A 137 -3.02 -21.77 4.98
N ALA A 138 -2.68 -22.80 4.20
CA ALA A 138 -3.39 -24.08 4.17
C ALA A 138 -3.41 -24.79 5.54
N PHE A 139 -2.38 -24.61 6.36
CA PHE A 139 -2.35 -25.18 7.70
C PHE A 139 -3.31 -24.43 8.65
N ILE A 140 -3.41 -23.12 8.51
CA ILE A 140 -4.37 -22.30 9.26
C ILE A 140 -5.80 -22.63 8.82
N GLU A 141 -6.04 -22.78 7.52
CA GLU A 141 -7.32 -23.22 6.98
C GLU A 141 -7.75 -24.58 7.54
N TYR A 142 -6.83 -25.55 7.62
CA TYR A 142 -7.11 -26.86 8.18
C TYR A 142 -7.33 -26.84 9.71
N HIS A 143 -6.65 -25.94 10.42
CA HIS A 143 -6.65 -25.93 11.89
C HIS A 143 -7.95 -25.39 12.50
N PHE A 144 -8.60 -24.42 11.84
CA PHE A 144 -9.79 -23.72 12.34
C PHE A 144 -11.04 -24.13 11.57
N ASP A 145 -12.09 -24.56 12.28
CA ASP A 145 -13.37 -24.98 11.70
C ASP A 145 -14.11 -23.81 11.05
N ILE A 146 -14.01 -22.63 11.67
CA ILE A 146 -14.63 -21.39 11.20
C ILE A 146 -13.55 -20.33 11.08
N ARG A 147 -13.53 -19.64 9.94
CA ARG A 147 -12.70 -18.47 9.70
C ARG A 147 -13.56 -17.33 9.20
N ALA A 148 -13.38 -16.13 9.75
CA ALA A 148 -14.05 -14.94 9.27
C ALA A 148 -13.10 -13.74 9.30
N TRP A 149 -13.34 -12.80 8.40
CA TRP A 149 -12.55 -11.58 8.27
C TRP A 149 -13.48 -10.38 8.18
N VAL A 150 -13.21 -9.35 8.98
CA VAL A 150 -13.94 -8.08 8.93
C VAL A 150 -12.96 -6.92 9.02
N THR A 151 -13.24 -5.83 8.31
CA THR A 151 -12.50 -4.58 8.42
C THR A 151 -13.28 -3.62 9.31
N VAL A 152 -12.61 -3.04 10.30
CA VAL A 152 -13.22 -2.11 11.26
C VAL A 152 -12.88 -0.69 10.81
N SER A 153 -13.88 0.03 10.30
CA SER A 153 -13.68 1.43 9.91
C SER A 153 -13.49 2.31 11.15
N GLN A 154 -12.91 3.51 10.95
CA GLN A 154 -12.75 4.48 12.03
C GLN A 154 -14.09 4.92 12.64
N ASN A 155 -15.11 5.10 11.78
CA ASN A 155 -16.51 5.30 12.18
C ASN A 155 -17.24 3.96 12.11
N TYR A 156 -16.87 3.02 12.98
CA TYR A 156 -17.40 1.67 12.94
C TYR A 156 -18.90 1.63 13.23
N ASN A 157 -19.60 0.73 12.53
CA ASN A 157 -20.96 0.34 12.85
C ASN A 157 -20.94 -1.12 13.34
N LEU A 158 -21.21 -1.32 14.63
CA LEU A 158 -21.18 -2.65 15.25
C LEU A 158 -22.16 -3.62 14.55
N GLN A 159 -23.32 -3.14 14.11
CA GLN A 159 -24.29 -3.95 13.41
C GLN A 159 -23.72 -4.48 12.08
N GLU A 160 -23.05 -3.62 11.30
CA GLU A 160 -22.41 -4.00 10.03
C GLU A 160 -21.27 -4.99 10.26
N ILE A 161 -20.48 -4.81 11.32
CA ILE A 161 -19.40 -5.74 11.68
C ILE A 161 -19.96 -7.12 12.02
N LEU A 162 -20.99 -7.19 12.87
CA LEU A 162 -21.62 -8.46 13.24
C LEU A 162 -22.26 -9.15 12.02
N LEU A 163 -22.94 -8.39 11.17
CA LEU A 163 -23.50 -8.90 9.92
C LEU A 163 -22.39 -9.43 8.98
N GLY A 164 -21.29 -8.70 8.82
CA GLY A 164 -20.14 -9.15 8.01
C GLY A 164 -19.52 -10.45 8.53
N LEU A 165 -19.40 -10.60 9.86
CA LEU A 165 -18.95 -11.85 10.47
C LEU A 165 -19.94 -13.00 10.24
N LEU A 166 -21.23 -12.76 10.39
CA LEU A 166 -22.29 -13.75 10.15
C LEU A 166 -22.36 -14.18 8.68
N ASP A 167 -22.13 -13.25 7.75
CA ASP A 167 -22.03 -13.53 6.31
C ASP A 167 -20.87 -14.47 5.99
N CYS A 168 -19.69 -14.23 6.58
CA CYS A 168 -18.54 -15.12 6.45
C CYS A 168 -18.83 -16.55 6.93
N THR A 169 -19.70 -16.70 7.94
CA THR A 169 -20.10 -18.03 8.46
C THR A 169 -21.22 -18.71 7.66
N LYS A 170 -21.67 -18.12 6.54
CA LYS A 170 -22.76 -18.60 5.68
C LYS A 170 -24.10 -18.82 6.41
N LYS A 171 -24.33 -18.04 7.48
CA LYS A 171 -25.58 -18.07 8.27
C LYS A 171 -26.40 -16.80 8.15
N LEU A 172 -26.02 -15.88 7.27
CA LEU A 172 -26.77 -14.66 7.02
C LEU A 172 -28.08 -14.98 6.29
N SER A 173 -29.19 -14.46 6.80
CA SER A 173 -30.48 -14.38 6.10
C SER A 173 -30.86 -12.93 5.88
N ASN A 174 -31.60 -12.64 4.81
CA ASN A 174 -32.01 -11.27 4.44
C ASN A 174 -32.82 -10.56 5.55
N GLU A 175 -33.44 -11.31 6.46
CA GLU A 175 -34.24 -10.79 7.57
C GLU A 175 -33.37 -10.20 8.69
N MET A 176 -32.07 -10.55 8.75
CA MET A 176 -31.16 -10.15 9.82
C MET A 176 -30.68 -8.70 9.74
N HIS A 177 -30.84 -8.03 8.60
CA HIS A 177 -30.44 -6.62 8.46
C HIS A 177 -31.27 -5.67 9.34
N ASN A 178 -32.46 -6.08 9.77
CA ASN A 178 -33.33 -5.28 10.65
C ASN A 178 -33.30 -5.74 12.11
N GLU A 179 -32.41 -6.68 12.46
CA GLU A 179 -32.34 -7.22 13.82
C GLU A 179 -31.54 -6.35 14.77
N SER A 180 -31.86 -6.45 16.07
CA SER A 180 -31.12 -5.73 17.11
C SER A 180 -29.70 -6.28 17.28
N ILE A 181 -28.79 -5.44 17.75
CA ILE A 181 -27.40 -5.81 18.03
C ILE A 181 -27.33 -7.03 18.96
N ASP A 182 -28.15 -7.06 20.03
CA ASP A 182 -28.16 -8.18 20.99
C ASP A 182 -28.49 -9.53 20.32
N LYS A 183 -29.44 -9.54 19.38
CA LYS A 183 -29.79 -10.74 18.63
C LYS A 183 -28.67 -11.17 17.68
N LEU A 184 -28.01 -10.21 17.04
CA LEU A 184 -26.86 -10.49 16.17
C LEU A 184 -25.68 -11.06 16.97
N VAL A 185 -25.41 -10.51 18.16
CA VAL A 185 -24.42 -11.02 19.11
C VAL A 185 -24.78 -12.45 19.52
N GLU A 186 -26.04 -12.72 19.92
CA GLU A 186 -26.50 -14.05 20.30
C GLU A 186 -26.35 -15.06 19.15
N LEU A 187 -26.70 -14.67 17.93
CA LEU A 187 -26.61 -15.53 16.77
C LEU A 187 -25.15 -15.84 16.41
N LEU A 188 -24.26 -14.83 16.46
CA LEU A 188 -22.83 -15.03 16.22
C LEU A 188 -22.24 -15.94 17.30
N TYR A 189 -22.58 -15.70 18.57
CA TYR A 189 -22.16 -16.54 19.69
C TYR A 189 -22.59 -18.01 19.48
N LYS A 190 -23.87 -18.25 19.17
CA LYS A 190 -24.38 -19.61 18.89
C LYS A 190 -23.70 -20.26 17.70
N THR A 191 -23.26 -19.46 16.73
CA THR A 191 -22.58 -19.96 15.54
C THR A 191 -21.16 -20.41 15.83
N LEU A 192 -20.44 -19.68 16.67
CA LEU A 192 -19.07 -19.98 17.05
C LEU A 192 -18.99 -21.02 18.17
N LYS A 193 -20.05 -21.20 18.95
CA LYS A 193 -20.11 -22.12 20.10
C LYS A 193 -19.75 -23.55 19.69
N GLY A 194 -18.83 -24.16 20.42
CA GLY A 194 -18.37 -25.52 20.22
C GLY A 194 -17.39 -25.72 19.06
N THR A 195 -17.05 -24.67 18.31
CA THR A 195 -16.14 -24.72 17.16
C THR A 195 -14.83 -23.99 17.44
N ARG A 196 -13.73 -24.46 16.86
CA ARG A 196 -12.46 -23.73 16.91
C ARG A 196 -12.45 -22.69 15.80
N TYR A 197 -12.50 -21.42 16.16
CA TYR A 197 -12.61 -20.33 15.19
C TYR A 197 -11.39 -19.41 15.16
N LEU A 198 -11.15 -18.80 14.00
CA LEU A 198 -10.24 -17.68 13.81
C LEU A 198 -11.01 -16.49 13.25
N ILE A 199 -11.06 -15.39 14.00
CA ILE A 199 -11.68 -14.14 13.54
C ILE A 199 -10.58 -13.11 13.32
N VAL A 200 -10.53 -12.51 12.13
CA VAL A 200 -9.63 -11.39 11.83
C VAL A 200 -10.40 -10.08 11.88
N MET A 201 -9.93 -9.15 12.71
CA MET A 201 -10.41 -7.77 12.79
C MET A 201 -9.31 -6.84 12.25
N ASP A 202 -9.48 -6.41 11.00
CA ASP A 202 -8.50 -5.58 10.31
C ASP A 202 -8.72 -4.09 10.56
N ASP A 203 -7.61 -3.36 10.74
CA ASP A 203 -7.50 -1.90 10.89
C ASP A 203 -8.32 -1.31 12.05
N VAL A 204 -8.21 -1.88 13.26
CA VAL A 204 -8.93 -1.36 14.45
C VAL A 204 -8.30 -0.05 14.96
N TRP A 205 -9.12 0.99 15.12
CA TRP A 205 -8.67 2.35 15.46
C TRP A 205 -8.81 2.75 16.94
N ASP A 206 -9.84 2.29 17.65
CA ASP A 206 -10.14 2.74 19.00
C ASP A 206 -10.25 1.55 19.98
N THR A 207 -9.67 1.73 21.16
CA THR A 207 -9.83 0.84 22.31
C THR A 207 -11.29 0.64 22.69
N LYS A 208 -12.15 1.66 22.51
CA LYS A 208 -13.58 1.56 22.82
C LYS A 208 -14.28 0.46 22.04
N PHE A 209 -13.92 0.27 20.77
CA PHE A 209 -14.47 -0.82 19.97
C PHE A 209 -14.09 -2.18 20.59
N TRP A 210 -12.80 -2.38 20.84
CA TRP A 210 -12.33 -3.65 21.39
C TRP A 210 -12.86 -3.91 22.80
N ASP A 211 -12.95 -2.86 23.63
CA ASP A 211 -13.40 -2.93 25.02
C ASP A 211 -14.92 -2.97 25.20
N ASP A 212 -15.68 -2.80 24.11
CA ASP A 212 -17.14 -2.94 24.11
C ASP A 212 -17.54 -4.36 24.54
N ALA A 213 -18.38 -4.43 25.57
CA ALA A 213 -18.88 -5.70 26.09
C ALA A 213 -19.68 -6.48 25.05
N SER A 214 -20.36 -5.80 24.13
CA SER A 214 -21.14 -6.38 23.04
C SER A 214 -20.24 -7.10 22.04
N VAL A 215 -19.07 -6.53 21.75
CA VAL A 215 -18.05 -7.16 20.90
C VAL A 215 -17.48 -8.38 21.61
N LYS A 216 -17.01 -8.24 22.86
CA LYS A 216 -16.39 -9.35 23.60
C LYS A 216 -17.37 -10.51 23.86
N SER A 217 -18.64 -10.21 24.14
CA SER A 217 -19.65 -11.22 24.43
C SER A 217 -20.07 -12.05 23.21
N ALA A 218 -19.80 -11.60 22.00
CA ALA A 218 -20.08 -12.36 20.78
C ALA A 218 -19.16 -13.58 20.59
N PHE A 219 -18.01 -13.62 21.27
CA PHE A 219 -16.98 -14.63 21.07
C PHE A 219 -16.90 -15.62 22.25
N PRO A 220 -17.41 -16.86 22.10
CA PRO A 220 -17.36 -17.86 23.17
C PRO A 220 -15.93 -18.33 23.45
N ASN A 221 -15.54 -18.37 24.73
CA ASN A 221 -14.31 -19.03 25.18
C ASN A 221 -14.62 -20.46 25.65
N ASP A 222 -14.67 -21.40 24.70
CA ASP A 222 -14.95 -22.82 24.98
C ASP A 222 -13.68 -23.63 25.30
N LYS A 223 -12.56 -22.94 25.52
CA LYS A 223 -11.25 -23.56 25.80
C LYS A 223 -10.83 -24.59 24.75
N ASN A 224 -11.07 -24.28 23.48
CA ASN A 224 -10.81 -25.17 22.34
C ASN A 224 -9.69 -24.65 21.42
N GLY A 225 -9.00 -23.58 21.82
CA GLY A 225 -7.92 -22.96 21.05
C GLY A 225 -8.38 -21.91 20.04
N SER A 226 -9.61 -21.39 20.14
CA SER A 226 -10.06 -20.27 19.30
C SER A 226 -9.16 -19.04 19.43
N ARG A 227 -9.08 -18.27 18.34
CA ARG A 227 -8.20 -17.11 18.23
C ARG A 227 -8.90 -15.92 17.60
N ILE A 228 -8.49 -14.72 18.03
CA ILE A 228 -8.78 -13.48 17.33
C ILE A 228 -7.45 -12.88 16.87
N MET A 229 -7.36 -12.50 15.61
CA MET A 229 -6.21 -11.75 15.08
C MET A 229 -6.67 -10.33 14.81
N LEU A 230 -5.92 -9.36 15.32
CA LEU A 230 -6.26 -7.94 15.21
C LEU A 230 -5.10 -7.20 14.56
N THR A 231 -5.39 -6.32 13.59
CA THR A 231 -4.38 -5.39 13.07
C THR A 231 -4.73 -3.96 13.49
N THR A 232 -3.71 -3.17 13.84
CA THR A 232 -3.93 -1.77 14.25
C THR A 232 -2.69 -0.92 14.03
N ARG A 233 -2.88 0.39 13.89
CA ARG A 233 -1.80 1.38 13.89
C ARG A 233 -1.48 1.87 15.30
N GLU A 234 -2.43 1.70 16.23
CA GLU A 234 -2.39 2.27 17.56
C GLU A 234 -1.86 1.26 18.58
N GLU A 235 -0.68 1.52 19.16
CA GLU A 235 -0.12 0.63 20.19
C GLU A 235 -1.07 0.45 21.37
N LYS A 236 -1.81 1.48 21.76
CA LYS A 236 -2.78 1.42 22.87
C LYS A 236 -3.87 0.37 22.61
N VAL A 237 -4.40 0.32 21.38
CA VAL A 237 -5.37 -0.69 20.96
C VAL A 237 -4.75 -2.07 21.01
N ALA A 238 -3.53 -2.20 20.47
CA ALA A 238 -2.83 -3.47 20.43
C ALA A 238 -2.55 -4.01 21.85
N PHE A 239 -2.16 -3.16 22.79
CA PHE A 239 -1.94 -3.53 24.19
C PHE A 239 -3.23 -3.89 24.92
N SER A 240 -4.33 -3.16 24.70
CA SER A 240 -5.63 -3.50 25.29
C SER A 240 -6.14 -4.85 24.76
N ALA A 241 -5.92 -5.12 23.47
CA ALA A 241 -6.43 -6.31 22.83
C ALA A 241 -5.59 -7.56 23.02
N ASN A 242 -4.26 -7.43 23.09
CA ASN A 242 -3.37 -8.58 23.03
C ASN A 242 -3.34 -9.38 24.34
N SER A 243 -4.00 -10.54 24.33
CA SER A 243 -3.96 -11.52 25.43
C SER A 243 -2.97 -12.66 25.20
N CYS A 244 -2.24 -12.65 24.07
CA CYS A 244 -1.16 -13.58 23.74
C CYS A 244 0.17 -12.83 23.64
N PRO A 245 0.92 -12.63 24.74
CA PRO A 245 2.23 -11.96 24.68
C PRO A 245 3.28 -12.81 23.95
N PRO A 246 4.30 -12.19 23.32
CA PRO A 246 4.54 -10.74 23.22
C PRO A 246 3.69 -10.07 22.12
N LEU A 247 3.55 -8.75 22.17
CA LEU A 247 2.89 -7.98 21.11
C LEU A 247 3.70 -8.06 19.79
N HIS A 248 3.05 -8.37 18.66
CA HIS A 248 3.74 -8.48 17.37
C HIS A 248 3.89 -7.10 16.72
N ARG A 249 5.11 -6.54 16.76
CA ARG A 249 5.44 -5.26 16.13
C ARG A 249 6.00 -5.49 14.74
N MET A 250 5.33 -4.93 13.73
CA MET A 250 5.80 -4.97 12.36
C MET A 250 7.15 -4.26 12.24
N ARG A 251 8.09 -4.90 11.54
CA ARG A 251 9.40 -4.35 11.23
C ARG A 251 9.41 -3.75 9.82
N PHE A 252 10.33 -2.82 9.58
CA PHE A 252 10.64 -2.39 8.22
C PHE A 252 11.40 -3.52 7.50
N LEU A 253 11.27 -3.56 6.18
CA LEU A 253 12.06 -4.48 5.36
C LEU A 253 13.53 -4.09 5.45
N ASP A 254 14.41 -5.09 5.45
CA ASP A 254 15.84 -4.86 5.27
C ASP A 254 16.15 -4.45 3.82
N GLU A 255 17.42 -4.14 3.55
CA GLU A 255 17.85 -3.68 2.23
C GLU A 255 17.63 -4.74 1.14
N GLU A 256 17.81 -6.02 1.48
CA GLU A 256 17.71 -7.13 0.54
C GLU A 256 16.26 -7.35 0.12
N ASP A 257 15.35 -7.46 1.09
CA ASP A 257 13.93 -7.64 0.82
C ASP A 257 13.29 -6.39 0.23
N SER A 258 13.76 -5.20 0.61
CA SER A 258 13.35 -3.96 -0.04
C SER A 258 13.72 -3.96 -1.53
N TRP A 259 14.92 -4.43 -1.87
CA TRP A 259 15.38 -4.54 -3.26
C TRP A 259 14.59 -5.60 -4.03
N LYS A 260 14.32 -6.77 -3.44
CA LYS A 260 13.48 -7.82 -4.04
C LYS A 260 12.07 -7.32 -4.33
N LEU A 261 11.43 -6.64 -3.36
CA LEU A 261 10.10 -6.06 -3.53
C LEU A 261 10.08 -5.03 -4.66
N PHE A 262 11.09 -4.16 -4.70
CA PHE A 262 11.24 -3.16 -5.74
C PHE A 262 11.38 -3.80 -7.12
N CYS A 263 12.29 -4.77 -7.26
CA CYS A 263 12.51 -5.43 -8.54
C CYS A 263 11.27 -6.17 -9.02
N GLY A 264 10.61 -6.93 -8.14
CA GLY A 264 9.38 -7.62 -8.46
C GLY A 264 8.26 -6.65 -8.89
N LYS A 265 8.23 -5.43 -8.34
CA LYS A 265 7.25 -4.41 -8.74
C LYS A 265 7.57 -3.74 -10.08
N VAL A 266 8.85 -3.43 -10.34
CA VAL A 266 9.28 -2.66 -11.51
C VAL A 266 9.47 -3.53 -12.75
N PHE A 267 10.05 -4.71 -12.56
CA PHE A 267 10.50 -5.60 -13.61
C PHE A 267 9.64 -6.87 -13.71
N GLY A 268 8.83 -7.18 -12.68
CA GLY A 268 8.07 -8.42 -12.65
C GLY A 268 9.00 -9.62 -12.52
N GLU A 269 8.95 -10.51 -13.52
CA GLU A 269 9.86 -11.66 -13.63
C GLU A 269 11.19 -11.30 -14.32
N ASP A 270 11.29 -10.12 -14.96
CA ASP A 270 12.51 -9.66 -15.61
C ASP A 270 13.58 -9.25 -14.59
N CYS A 271 14.84 -9.35 -14.99
CA CYS A 271 15.96 -8.83 -14.20
C CYS A 271 16.11 -7.30 -14.37
N CYS A 272 16.58 -6.64 -13.30
CA CYS A 272 16.98 -5.24 -13.37
C CYS A 272 18.18 -5.06 -14.33
N PRO A 273 18.10 -4.18 -15.34
CA PRO A 273 19.25 -3.87 -16.19
C PRO A 273 20.43 -3.35 -15.36
N PRO A 274 21.68 -3.81 -15.59
CA PRO A 274 22.85 -3.43 -14.78
C PRO A 274 23.05 -1.93 -14.64
N GLU A 275 22.74 -1.18 -15.71
CA GLU A 275 22.83 0.29 -15.78
C GLU A 275 21.88 1.03 -14.82
N LEU A 276 20.81 0.38 -14.38
CA LEU A 276 19.80 0.94 -13.49
C LEU A 276 19.96 0.48 -12.04
N VAL A 277 20.80 -0.53 -11.77
CA VAL A 277 20.96 -1.11 -10.44
C VAL A 277 21.40 -0.05 -9.42
N GLU A 278 22.41 0.77 -9.75
CA GLU A 278 22.92 1.78 -8.83
C GLU A 278 21.86 2.85 -8.49
N ILE A 279 21.15 3.35 -9.52
CA ILE A 279 20.12 4.37 -9.34
C ILE A 279 18.92 3.79 -8.59
N GLY A 280 18.49 2.59 -8.94
CA GLY A 280 17.43 1.87 -8.25
C GLY A 280 17.75 1.65 -6.79
N THR A 281 18.98 1.23 -6.47
CA THR A 281 19.41 0.98 -5.09
C THR A 281 19.30 2.26 -4.26
N LYS A 282 19.75 3.41 -4.80
CA LYS A 282 19.59 4.71 -4.15
C LYS A 282 18.11 5.05 -3.90
N ILE A 283 17.25 4.84 -4.90
CA ILE A 283 15.80 5.05 -4.77
C ILE A 283 15.22 4.18 -3.64
N VAL A 284 15.57 2.90 -3.59
CA VAL A 284 15.08 1.97 -2.55
C VAL A 284 15.58 2.37 -1.16
N GLN A 285 16.84 2.79 -1.04
CA GLN A 285 17.39 3.31 0.22
C GLN A 285 16.61 4.53 0.73
N HIS A 286 16.11 5.39 -0.18
CA HIS A 286 15.23 6.51 0.20
C HIS A 286 13.88 6.06 0.78
N CYS A 287 13.39 4.87 0.43
CA CYS A 287 12.15 4.30 0.97
C CYS A 287 12.30 3.77 2.41
N LYS A 288 13.53 3.61 2.90
CA LYS A 288 13.86 3.16 4.28
C LYS A 288 13.08 1.91 4.72
N GLY A 289 12.91 0.95 3.81
CA GLY A 289 12.26 -0.32 4.11
C GLY A 289 10.74 -0.28 4.29
N LEU A 290 10.05 0.83 4.00
CA LEU A 290 8.58 0.86 4.04
C LEU A 290 8.00 0.22 2.76
N PRO A 291 7.27 -0.91 2.84
CA PRO A 291 6.77 -1.61 1.66
C PRO A 291 5.91 -0.74 0.74
N LEU A 292 4.97 0.05 1.30
CA LEU A 292 4.09 0.90 0.50
C LEU A 292 4.89 1.94 -0.31
N ALA A 293 5.91 2.56 0.28
CA ALA A 293 6.76 3.53 -0.43
C ALA A 293 7.47 2.87 -1.62
N ILE A 294 8.02 1.68 -1.41
CA ILE A 294 8.72 0.90 -2.44
C ILE A 294 7.76 0.53 -3.58
N VAL A 295 6.57 0.03 -3.26
CA VAL A 295 5.58 -0.40 -4.26
C VAL A 295 5.06 0.79 -5.07
N VAL A 296 4.86 1.93 -4.42
CA VAL A 296 4.38 3.16 -5.05
C VAL A 296 5.42 3.71 -6.02
N ILE A 297 6.67 3.87 -5.60
CA ILE A 297 7.76 4.35 -6.46
C ILE A 297 8.08 3.33 -7.56
N GLY A 298 8.09 2.04 -7.23
CA GLY A 298 8.27 0.97 -8.21
C GLY A 298 7.18 0.97 -9.28
N GLY A 299 5.92 1.19 -8.89
CA GLY A 299 4.79 1.32 -9.81
C GLY A 299 4.81 2.58 -10.68
N LEU A 300 5.47 3.66 -10.21
CA LEU A 300 5.77 4.83 -11.04
C LEU A 300 6.84 4.48 -12.07
N LEU A 301 7.97 3.94 -11.62
CA LEU A 301 9.11 3.59 -12.49
C LEU A 301 8.76 2.51 -13.52
N SER A 302 7.86 1.58 -13.20
CA SER A 302 7.39 0.55 -14.13
C SER A 302 6.66 1.11 -15.35
N LYS A 303 6.15 2.35 -15.26
CA LYS A 303 5.46 3.06 -16.35
C LYS A 303 6.39 3.96 -17.16
N LEU A 304 7.60 4.23 -16.65
CA LEU A 304 8.58 5.07 -17.33
C LEU A 304 9.44 4.21 -18.27
N THR A 305 10.02 4.86 -19.29
CA THR A 305 11.06 4.23 -20.09
C THR A 305 12.27 3.91 -19.20
N ARG A 306 12.80 2.69 -19.31
CA ARG A 306 13.93 2.16 -18.53
C ARG A 306 15.27 2.79 -18.94
N THR A 307 15.38 4.11 -18.77
CA THR A 307 16.59 4.89 -19.07
C THR A 307 17.15 5.51 -17.79
N GLN A 308 18.48 5.66 -17.73
CA GLN A 308 19.13 6.28 -16.58
C GLN A 308 18.63 7.71 -16.31
N HIS A 309 18.29 8.47 -17.37
CA HIS A 309 17.86 9.86 -17.23
C HIS A 309 16.55 9.99 -16.44
N GLU A 310 15.52 9.22 -16.81
CA GLU A 310 14.23 9.23 -16.12
C GLU A 310 14.37 8.79 -14.66
N TRP A 311 15.15 7.74 -14.40
CA TRP A 311 15.36 7.22 -13.06
C TRP A 311 16.15 8.20 -12.16
N ARG A 312 17.16 8.89 -12.71
CA ARG A 312 17.86 9.96 -11.99
C ARG A 312 16.93 11.12 -11.64
N ASN A 313 16.08 11.53 -12.58
CA ASN A 313 15.10 12.58 -12.32
C ASN A 313 14.17 12.19 -11.16
N VAL A 314 13.70 10.94 -11.09
CA VAL A 314 12.90 10.45 -9.95
C VAL A 314 13.71 10.47 -8.65
N ALA A 315 14.96 10.00 -8.66
CA ALA A 315 15.83 9.99 -7.49
C ALA A 315 16.13 11.41 -6.94
N GLU A 316 16.36 12.38 -7.84
CA GLU A 316 16.60 13.78 -7.48
C GLU A 316 15.33 14.42 -6.88
N ASN A 317 14.17 14.20 -7.49
CA ASN A 317 12.90 14.70 -6.96
C ASN A 317 12.57 14.10 -5.58
N LEU A 318 12.81 12.79 -5.38
CA LEU A 318 12.67 12.15 -4.07
C LEU A 318 13.60 12.80 -3.02
N SER A 319 14.85 13.09 -3.40
CA SER A 319 15.82 13.72 -2.50
C SER A 319 15.35 15.11 -2.05
N LEU A 320 14.87 15.94 -2.97
CA LEU A 320 14.35 17.29 -2.68
C LEU A 320 13.13 17.26 -1.75
N VAL A 321 12.28 16.26 -1.94
CA VAL A 321 11.02 16.09 -1.22
C VAL A 321 11.21 15.53 0.21
N ILE A 322 12.29 14.76 0.44
CA ILE A 322 12.62 14.21 1.76
C ILE A 322 13.35 15.25 2.62
N THR A 323 14.11 16.17 2.02
CA THR A 323 14.82 17.22 2.76
C THR A 323 13.91 18.33 3.31
N SER A 324 12.64 18.41 2.90
CA SER A 324 11.78 19.58 3.13
C SER A 324 10.71 19.44 4.21
N ASN A 325 10.44 18.26 4.80
CA ASN A 325 9.50 18.14 5.93
C ASN A 325 9.49 16.78 6.66
N ASP A 326 9.01 16.77 7.91
CA ASP A 326 8.81 15.57 8.76
C ASP A 326 7.64 14.66 8.31
N GLU A 327 6.77 15.12 7.41
CA GLU A 327 5.64 14.36 6.81
C GLU A 327 6.03 13.57 5.54
N ARG A 328 7.14 12.84 5.64
CA ARG A 328 7.83 12.21 4.50
C ARG A 328 6.96 11.26 3.65
N TYR A 329 5.95 10.62 4.23
CA TYR A 329 5.10 9.65 3.53
C TYR A 329 3.93 10.27 2.76
N SER A 330 3.40 11.41 3.24
CA SER A 330 2.45 12.24 2.47
C SER A 330 3.10 12.68 1.16
N ASN A 331 4.41 12.94 1.20
CA ASN A 331 5.14 13.42 0.05
C ASN A 331 5.44 12.34 -1.01
N ILE A 332 5.60 11.07 -0.64
CA ILE A 332 5.75 9.97 -1.60
C ILE A 332 4.44 9.72 -2.35
N LEU A 333 3.32 9.84 -1.65
CA LEU A 333 1.99 9.79 -2.25
C LEU A 333 1.74 11.02 -3.15
N SER A 334 2.20 12.21 -2.74
CA SER A 334 2.05 13.43 -3.54
C SER A 334 2.87 13.40 -4.83
N LEU A 335 4.10 12.88 -4.80
CA LEU A 335 4.90 12.64 -6.00
C LEU A 335 4.17 11.70 -6.96
N SER A 336 3.68 10.58 -6.44
CA SER A 336 2.97 9.59 -7.26
C SER A 336 1.69 10.17 -7.86
N HIS A 337 0.92 10.93 -7.07
CA HIS A 337 -0.23 11.67 -7.55
C HIS A 337 0.13 12.71 -8.63
N ASN A 338 1.21 13.46 -8.45
CA ASN A 338 1.65 14.48 -9.42
C ASN A 338 2.09 13.86 -10.75
N ASN A 339 2.60 12.64 -10.71
CA ASN A 339 2.98 11.86 -11.89
C ASN A 339 1.83 11.05 -12.52
N LEU A 340 0.62 11.07 -11.96
CA LEU A 340 -0.56 10.48 -12.61
C LEU A 340 -1.00 11.31 -13.84
N PRO A 341 -1.54 10.68 -14.90
CA PRO A 341 -2.27 11.37 -15.96
C PRO A 341 -3.39 12.26 -15.40
N HIS A 342 -3.63 13.42 -16.03
CA HIS A 342 -4.54 14.45 -15.49
C HIS A 342 -5.94 13.92 -15.14
N HIS A 343 -6.52 13.04 -15.95
CA HIS A 343 -7.84 12.46 -15.68
C HIS A 343 -7.82 11.46 -14.50
N LEU A 344 -6.69 10.82 -14.20
CA LEU A 344 -6.56 9.92 -13.04
C LEU A 344 -6.29 10.68 -11.74
N LYS A 345 -5.76 11.91 -11.80
CA LYS A 345 -5.64 12.76 -10.62
C LYS A 345 -7.02 13.03 -9.99
N TRP A 346 -8.01 13.31 -10.83
CA TRP A 346 -9.39 13.54 -10.40
C TRP A 346 -10.13 12.28 -9.94
N CYS A 347 -9.67 11.08 -10.30
CA CYS A 347 -10.21 9.83 -9.78
C CYS A 347 -9.56 9.40 -8.45
N PHE A 348 -8.39 9.95 -8.14
CA PHE A 348 -7.65 9.66 -6.91
C PHE A 348 -8.14 10.51 -5.72
N LEU A 349 -8.61 11.73 -6.02
CA LEU A 349 -9.30 12.62 -5.10
C LEU A 349 -10.78 12.26 -5.03
#